data_AF-A0A841PUX4-F1
#
_entry.id   AF-A0A841PUX4-F1
#
_cell.length_a   1.000
_cell.length_b   1.000
_cell.length_c   1.000
_cell.angle_alpha   90.00
_cell.angle_beta   90.00
_cell.angle_gamma   90.00
#
_symmetry.space_group_name_H-M   'P 1'
#
loop_
_entity.id
_entity.type
_entity.pdbx_description
1 polymer ?
#
loop_
_entity_poly.entity_id
_entity_poly.type
_entity_poly.pdbx_seq_one_letter_code
_entity_poly.pdbx_strand_id
1 'polypeptide(L)'
;MKKMLFSLLFVFIVLFIAFFLWRIQSPLDSGIYVQKHGGSIPLEVEEHLPMGTLQLPIFWVKPHPWAKAPIVEDISLLDQNGKIIAIIEGEYHIDSIDVNNSWQKRVVEADVEVEINGHSSMEDFGKTTIPISENMEDSYTLSALHLTYKEEKLQYPLEDTIKVFPYSSQNVDNPSNSGVEGYVTLLDNNKVKGYILKLVGSPNEILNGILFWLPGMSEDYMEQHVLVSYEDSLDSYLNDKKEFSGEPLTLPHRLKSSKLLLYFPVTEEIKENSKNSIVHIMPYFEFKTGDGQLYVNGGTGGIGPFIKDRKWEQHVIKPID
;
A
#
# COMPACT_ATOMS: atom_id res chain seq x y z
N MET A 1 -37.53 -6.21 47.05
CA MET A 1 -37.23 -4.96 46.32
C MET A 1 -35.79 -4.46 46.51
N LYS A 2 -35.31 -4.11 47.72
CA LYS A 2 -33.94 -3.56 47.90
C LYS A 2 -32.82 -4.46 47.35
N LYS A 3 -32.84 -5.77 47.67
CA LYS A 3 -31.85 -6.73 47.13
C LYS A 3 -31.86 -6.84 45.61
N MET A 4 -33.04 -6.79 44.99
CA MET A 4 -33.20 -6.80 43.53
C MET A 4 -32.65 -5.52 42.90
N LEU A 5 -32.88 -4.35 43.53
CA LEU A 5 -32.33 -3.08 43.08
C LEU A 5 -30.79 -3.07 43.16
N PHE A 6 -30.21 -3.63 44.22
CA PHE A 6 -28.75 -3.78 44.35
C PHE A 6 -28.17 -4.73 43.30
N SER A 7 -28.82 -5.86 43.04
CA SER A 7 -28.39 -6.78 41.97
C SER A 7 -28.48 -6.11 40.60
N LEU A 8 -29.56 -5.36 40.33
CA LEU A 8 -29.72 -4.61 39.08
C LEU A 8 -28.62 -3.55 38.92
N LEU A 9 -28.37 -2.76 39.97
CA LEU A 9 -27.33 -1.74 40.00
C LEU A 9 -25.93 -2.36 39.79
N PHE A 10 -25.65 -3.49 40.43
CA PHE A 10 -24.39 -4.20 40.26
C PHE A 10 -24.19 -4.66 38.81
N VAL A 11 -25.24 -5.20 38.17
CA VAL A 11 -25.20 -5.58 36.75
C VAL A 11 -24.93 -4.35 35.87
N PHE A 12 -25.58 -3.22 36.12
CA PHE A 12 -25.31 -1.98 35.39
C PHE A 12 -23.87 -1.50 35.56
N ILE A 13 -23.31 -1.57 36.77
CA ILE A 13 -21.91 -1.21 37.03
C ILE A 13 -20.96 -2.12 36.26
N VAL A 14 -21.20 -3.44 36.27
CA VAL A 14 -20.37 -4.40 35.52
C VAL A 14 -20.43 -4.14 34.02
N LEU A 15 -21.62 -3.89 33.47
CA LEU A 15 -21.79 -3.54 32.06
C LEU A 15 -21.11 -2.22 31.71
N PHE A 16 -21.23 -1.20 32.58
CA PHE A 16 -20.57 0.09 32.38
C PHE A 16 -19.04 -0.04 32.39
N ILE A 17 -18.48 -0.79 33.35
CA ILE A 17 -17.04 -1.06 33.40
C ILE A 17 -16.59 -1.82 32.14
N ALA A 18 -17.33 -2.86 31.72
CA ALA A 18 -17.00 -3.61 30.51
C ALA A 18 -17.02 -2.72 29.26
N PHE A 19 -18.04 -1.86 29.12
CA PHE A 19 -18.13 -0.89 28.02
C PHE A 19 -17.00 0.14 28.07
N PHE A 20 -16.66 0.65 29.25
CA PHE A 20 -15.57 1.58 29.44
C PHE A 20 -14.21 0.94 29.09
N LEU A 21 -13.96 -0.28 29.57
CA LEU A 21 -12.76 -1.06 29.23
C LEU A 21 -12.65 -1.32 27.73
N TRP A 22 -13.77 -1.52 27.03
CA TRP A 22 -13.78 -1.61 25.57
C TRP A 22 -13.42 -0.28 24.89
N ARG A 23 -14.04 0.82 25.34
CA ARG A 23 -13.81 2.17 24.83
C ARG A 23 -12.36 2.64 24.98
N ILE A 24 -11.62 2.22 26.01
CA ILE A 24 -10.22 2.62 26.18
C ILE A 24 -9.22 1.84 25.30
N GLN A 25 -9.62 0.73 24.68
CA GLN A 25 -8.71 -0.06 23.83
C GLN A 25 -8.30 0.65 22.53
N SER A 26 -9.05 1.67 22.11
CA SER A 26 -8.74 2.46 20.92
C SER A 26 -9.20 3.92 21.13
N PRO A 27 -8.38 4.91 20.79
CA PRO A 27 -8.76 6.31 20.87
C PRO A 27 -9.62 6.76 19.69
N LEU A 28 -9.78 5.92 18.65
CA LEU A 28 -10.72 6.18 17.55
C LEU A 28 -12.13 5.73 17.93
N ASP A 29 -13.13 6.39 17.34
CA ASP A 29 -14.52 5.95 17.42
C ASP A 29 -14.73 4.68 16.58
N SER A 30 -15.89 4.04 16.73
CA SER A 30 -16.22 2.88 15.92
C SER A 30 -16.50 3.28 14.48
N GLY A 31 -15.87 2.61 13.52
CA GLY A 31 -15.98 2.97 12.11
C GLY A 31 -14.99 2.20 11.26
N ILE A 32 -14.96 2.55 9.98
CA ILE A 32 -13.95 2.11 9.02
C ILE A 32 -12.99 3.27 8.81
N TYR A 33 -11.69 2.98 8.73
CA TYR A 33 -10.67 3.99 8.48
C TYR A 33 -9.68 3.44 7.48
N VAL A 34 -9.42 4.17 6.39
CA VAL A 34 -8.38 3.77 5.45
C VAL A 34 -7.03 3.89 6.12
N GLN A 35 -6.18 2.88 5.97
CA GLN A 35 -4.82 2.96 6.47
C GLN A 35 -4.04 3.96 5.60
N LYS A 36 -3.31 4.87 6.25
CA LYS A 36 -2.45 5.83 5.57
C LYS A 36 -1.19 5.13 5.11
N HIS A 37 -1.22 4.59 3.91
CA HIS A 37 -0.05 4.05 3.23
C HIS A 37 0.61 5.12 2.37
N GLY A 38 1.94 5.03 2.27
CA GLY A 38 2.76 5.85 1.40
C GLY A 38 3.51 4.94 0.45
N GLY A 39 3.21 5.02 -0.84
CA GLY A 39 4.05 4.44 -1.87
C GLY A 39 3.32 3.84 -3.05
N SER A 40 4.05 3.03 -3.80
CA SER A 40 3.55 2.36 -5.00
C SER A 40 2.96 0.99 -4.69
N ILE A 41 1.82 0.67 -5.31
CA ILE A 41 1.26 -0.68 -5.36
C ILE A 41 1.32 -1.17 -6.82
N PRO A 42 2.14 -2.18 -7.12
CA PRO A 42 2.14 -2.81 -8.42
C PRO A 42 0.92 -3.71 -8.54
N LEU A 43 0.23 -3.64 -9.67
CA LEU A 43 -0.99 -4.37 -9.92
C LEU A 43 -0.78 -5.28 -11.12
N GLU A 44 -0.78 -6.58 -10.88
CA GLU A 44 -0.71 -7.56 -11.96
C GLU A 44 -2.04 -7.57 -12.73
N VAL A 45 -1.96 -7.51 -14.06
CA VAL A 45 -3.11 -7.49 -14.96
C VAL A 45 -2.96 -8.60 -15.98
N GLU A 46 -4.02 -9.40 -16.14
CA GLU A 46 -4.08 -10.45 -17.15
C GLU A 46 -4.16 -9.83 -18.57
N GLU A 47 -3.40 -10.35 -19.53
CA GLU A 47 -3.36 -9.80 -20.91
C GLU A 47 -4.72 -9.69 -21.60
N HIS A 48 -5.72 -10.45 -21.16
CA HIS A 48 -7.05 -10.51 -21.79
C HIS A 48 -8.14 -9.79 -20.98
N LEU A 49 -7.80 -9.26 -19.81
CA LEU A 49 -8.72 -8.52 -18.95
C LEU A 49 -8.05 -7.20 -18.60
N PRO A 50 -8.56 -6.05 -19.09
CA PRO A 50 -7.98 -4.75 -18.78
C PRO A 50 -8.39 -4.30 -17.37
N MET A 51 -8.27 -5.17 -16.36
CA MET A 51 -8.64 -4.91 -14.98
C MET A 51 -7.70 -5.67 -14.05
N GLY A 52 -7.51 -5.16 -12.84
CA GLY A 52 -6.76 -5.87 -11.81
C GLY A 52 -7.28 -5.56 -10.42
N THR A 53 -7.17 -6.54 -9.52
CA THR A 53 -7.68 -6.45 -8.15
C THR A 53 -6.71 -5.74 -7.22
N LEU A 54 -7.12 -4.60 -6.68
CA LEU A 54 -6.40 -3.85 -5.65
C LEU A 54 -7.02 -4.13 -4.27
N GLN A 55 -6.18 -4.50 -3.31
CA GLN A 55 -6.55 -4.59 -1.90
C GLN A 55 -6.14 -3.30 -1.18
N LEU A 56 -7.12 -2.46 -0.85
CA LEU A 56 -6.91 -1.22 -0.10
C LEU A 56 -6.96 -1.52 1.40
N PRO A 57 -5.87 -1.32 2.15
CA PRO A 57 -5.87 -1.68 3.57
C PRO A 57 -6.68 -0.70 4.39
N ILE A 58 -7.46 -1.24 5.31
CA ILE A 58 -8.30 -0.48 6.24
C ILE A 58 -8.15 -1.00 7.68
N PHE A 59 -8.54 -0.16 8.63
CA PHE A 59 -8.84 -0.57 9.99
C PHE A 59 -10.34 -0.49 10.22
N TRP A 60 -10.90 -1.56 10.76
CA TRP A 60 -12.23 -1.56 11.32
C TRP A 60 -12.17 -1.47 12.84
N VAL A 61 -12.73 -0.38 13.39
CA VAL A 61 -12.86 -0.18 14.83
C VAL A 61 -14.25 -0.62 15.27
N LYS A 62 -14.30 -1.73 15.99
CA LYS A 62 -15.56 -2.35 16.42
C LYS A 62 -16.29 -1.52 17.47
N PRO A 63 -17.63 -1.40 17.37
CA PRO A 63 -18.45 -0.79 18.42
C PRO A 63 -18.53 -1.64 19.69
N HIS A 64 -18.46 -2.97 19.57
CA HIS A 64 -18.47 -3.93 20.68
C HIS A 64 -17.75 -5.24 20.31
N PRO A 65 -17.39 -6.12 21.28
CA PRO A 65 -16.57 -7.31 21.03
C PRO A 65 -17.12 -8.26 19.97
N TRP A 66 -18.44 -8.46 19.98
CA TRP A 66 -19.15 -9.39 19.08
C TRP A 66 -19.68 -8.76 17.80
N ALA A 67 -19.19 -7.57 17.42
CA ALA A 67 -19.61 -6.97 16.15
C ALA A 67 -19.16 -7.90 15.00
N LYS A 68 -20.03 -8.07 14.00
CA LYS A 68 -19.70 -8.78 12.75
C LYS A 68 -19.00 -7.81 11.80
N ALA A 69 -18.21 -8.36 10.87
CA ALA A 69 -17.53 -7.58 9.85
C ALA A 69 -18.50 -6.58 9.18
N PRO A 70 -18.05 -5.36 8.92
CA PRO A 70 -18.92 -4.32 8.40
C PRO A 70 -19.31 -4.63 6.95
N ILE A 71 -20.55 -4.28 6.62
CA ILE A 71 -21.03 -4.22 5.24
C ILE A 71 -20.97 -2.75 4.84
N VAL A 72 -20.39 -2.48 3.67
CA VAL A 72 -20.39 -1.16 3.04
C VAL A 72 -21.19 -1.24 1.75
N GLU A 73 -21.78 -0.13 1.36
CA GLU A 73 -22.54 0.01 0.13
C GLU A 73 -21.83 1.01 -0.77
N ASP A 74 -21.97 0.83 -2.09
CA ASP A 74 -21.55 1.80 -3.11
C ASP A 74 -20.14 2.38 -2.89
N ILE A 75 -19.13 1.63 -3.32
CA ILE A 75 -17.73 2.06 -3.27
C ILE A 75 -17.34 2.68 -4.62
N SER A 76 -16.65 3.82 -4.60
CA SER A 76 -15.99 4.36 -5.78
C SER A 76 -14.59 4.83 -5.46
N LEU A 77 -13.61 4.48 -6.28
CA LEU A 77 -12.24 4.95 -6.18
C LEU A 77 -11.94 5.95 -7.30
N LEU A 78 -11.31 7.07 -6.94
CA LEU A 78 -11.00 8.17 -7.85
C LEU A 78 -9.49 8.36 -8.00
N ASP A 79 -9.07 8.76 -9.19
CA ASP A 79 -7.71 9.19 -9.49
C ASP A 79 -7.48 10.68 -9.17
N GLN A 80 -6.24 11.14 -9.27
CA GLN A 80 -5.83 12.55 -9.10
C GLN A 80 -6.57 13.56 -9.99
N ASN A 81 -7.18 13.12 -11.10
CA ASN A 81 -7.97 13.96 -12.00
C ASN A 81 -9.47 13.97 -11.63
N GLY A 82 -9.87 13.24 -10.58
CA GLY A 82 -11.26 13.06 -10.19
C GLY A 82 -12.02 12.06 -11.08
N LYS A 83 -11.33 11.29 -11.92
CA LYS A 83 -11.91 10.22 -12.73
C LYS A 83 -12.14 9.00 -11.85
N ILE A 84 -13.31 8.38 -12.00
CA ILE A 84 -13.62 7.12 -11.33
C ILE A 84 -12.86 5.99 -12.02
N ILE A 85 -12.07 5.26 -11.25
CA ILE A 85 -11.22 4.17 -11.73
C ILE A 85 -11.61 2.80 -11.15
N ALA A 86 -12.50 2.74 -10.17
CA ALA A 86 -13.13 1.51 -9.71
C ALA A 86 -14.51 1.81 -9.11
N ILE A 87 -15.48 0.93 -9.32
CA ILE A 87 -16.84 1.03 -8.77
C ILE A 87 -17.26 -0.33 -8.21
N ILE A 88 -17.91 -0.33 -7.05
CA ILE A 88 -18.69 -1.46 -6.54
C ILE A 88 -20.08 -0.93 -6.18
N GLU A 89 -21.11 -1.36 -6.89
CA GLU A 89 -22.51 -1.05 -6.57
C GLU A 89 -23.12 -2.16 -5.71
N GLY A 90 -23.87 -1.79 -4.67
CA GLY A 90 -24.52 -2.73 -3.76
C GLY A 90 -23.71 -3.09 -2.51
N GLU A 91 -24.20 -4.08 -1.76
CA GLU A 91 -23.62 -4.49 -0.47
C GLU A 91 -22.32 -5.29 -0.65
N TYR A 92 -21.21 -4.75 -0.15
CA TYR A 92 -19.90 -5.39 -0.12
C TYR A 92 -19.51 -5.75 1.31
N HIS A 93 -19.12 -7.01 1.50
CA HIS A 93 -18.62 -7.51 2.77
C HIS A 93 -17.11 -7.29 2.86
N ILE A 94 -16.68 -6.52 3.86
CA ILE A 94 -15.25 -6.34 4.13
C ILE A 94 -14.68 -7.62 4.75
N ASP A 95 -13.67 -8.18 4.11
CA ASP A 95 -12.97 -9.37 4.60
C ASP A 95 -11.89 -8.99 5.63
N SER A 96 -11.97 -9.60 6.81
CA SER A 96 -10.97 -9.42 7.86
C SER A 96 -9.81 -10.39 7.66
N ILE A 97 -8.57 -9.90 7.72
CA ILE A 97 -7.36 -10.71 7.53
C ILE A 97 -7.21 -11.80 8.61
N ASP A 98 -7.75 -11.59 9.83
CA ASP A 98 -7.60 -12.51 10.98
C ASP A 98 -8.95 -12.99 11.53
N VAL A 99 -9.61 -13.88 10.78
CA VAL A 99 -10.96 -14.41 11.09
C VAL A 99 -11.02 -15.19 12.41
N ASN A 100 -9.91 -15.80 12.85
CA ASN A 100 -9.91 -16.78 13.95
C ASN A 100 -9.59 -16.19 15.34
N ASN A 101 -9.15 -14.94 15.46
CA ASN A 101 -8.66 -14.37 16.74
C ASN A 101 -9.18 -12.96 17.09
N SER A 102 -10.20 -12.47 16.39
CA SER A 102 -10.54 -11.03 16.40
C SER A 102 -11.55 -10.57 17.46
N TRP A 103 -12.29 -11.45 18.16
CA TRP A 103 -13.41 -11.00 19.02
C TRP A 103 -12.96 -10.05 20.17
N GLN A 104 -11.77 -10.26 20.73
CA GLN A 104 -11.21 -9.44 21.82
C GLN A 104 -10.54 -8.15 21.35
N LYS A 105 -10.11 -8.09 20.08
CA LYS A 105 -9.44 -6.92 19.51
C LYS A 105 -10.49 -5.90 19.12
N ARG A 106 -10.43 -4.65 19.61
CA ARG A 106 -11.33 -3.60 19.14
C ARG A 106 -10.99 -3.11 17.72
N VAL A 107 -9.72 -3.18 17.35
CA VAL A 107 -9.20 -2.75 16.04
C VAL A 107 -8.87 -4.00 15.25
N VAL A 108 -9.42 -4.11 14.05
CA VAL A 108 -9.23 -5.26 13.16
C VAL A 108 -8.69 -4.74 11.84
N GLU A 109 -7.59 -5.33 11.38
CA GLU A 109 -7.05 -5.10 10.04
C GLU A 109 -7.89 -5.88 9.02
N ALA A 110 -8.23 -5.22 7.94
CA ALA A 110 -9.06 -5.74 6.85
C ALA A 110 -8.69 -5.01 5.56
N ASP A 111 -9.20 -5.49 4.44
CA ASP A 111 -8.98 -4.87 3.14
C ASP A 111 -10.33 -4.58 2.46
N VAL A 112 -10.35 -3.52 1.65
CA VAL A 112 -11.40 -3.28 0.67
C VAL A 112 -10.84 -3.69 -0.69
N GLU A 113 -11.39 -4.76 -1.24
CA GLU A 113 -11.01 -5.25 -2.56
C GLU A 113 -11.77 -4.48 -3.64
N VAL A 114 -11.04 -3.80 -4.53
CA VAL A 114 -11.60 -3.05 -5.66
C VAL A 114 -10.92 -3.46 -6.96
N GLU A 115 -11.69 -3.58 -8.03
CA GLU A 115 -11.15 -3.88 -9.37
C GLU A 115 -10.79 -2.56 -10.06
N ILE A 116 -9.50 -2.28 -10.21
CA ILE A 116 -9.03 -1.11 -10.96
C ILE A 116 -9.41 -1.29 -12.43
N ASN A 117 -9.94 -0.22 -13.01
CA ASN A 117 -10.64 -0.17 -14.28
C ASN A 117 -11.90 -1.07 -14.34
N GLY A 118 -12.46 -1.46 -13.19
CA GLY A 118 -13.63 -2.33 -13.09
C GLY A 118 -14.85 -1.66 -12.46
N HIS A 119 -16.02 -1.95 -13.01
CA HIS A 119 -17.32 -1.71 -12.40
C HIS A 119 -17.88 -3.06 -11.96
N SER A 120 -17.91 -3.26 -10.65
CA SER A 120 -18.52 -4.44 -10.02
C SER A 120 -19.95 -4.12 -9.58
N SER A 121 -20.88 -5.03 -9.84
CA SER A 121 -22.22 -5.01 -9.25
C SER A 121 -22.38 -6.23 -8.34
N MET A 122 -22.76 -6.00 -7.09
CA MET A 122 -23.01 -7.05 -6.10
C MET A 122 -24.49 -7.47 -6.20
N GLU A 123 -24.73 -8.67 -6.72
CA GLU A 123 -26.06 -9.24 -6.89
C GLU A 123 -26.28 -10.40 -5.89
N ASP A 124 -27.54 -10.80 -5.68
CA ASP A 124 -27.93 -11.91 -4.79
C ASP A 124 -27.19 -13.23 -5.06
N PHE A 125 -26.66 -13.41 -6.29
CA PHE A 125 -25.97 -14.63 -6.75
C PHE A 125 -24.45 -14.47 -6.96
N GLY A 126 -23.86 -13.30 -6.64
CA GLY A 126 -22.42 -13.09 -6.71
C GLY A 126 -22.00 -11.70 -7.21
N LYS A 127 -20.71 -11.56 -7.49
CA LYS A 127 -20.07 -10.37 -8.03
C LYS A 127 -20.00 -10.48 -9.56
N THR A 128 -20.54 -9.49 -10.27
CA THR A 128 -20.31 -9.33 -11.71
C THR A 128 -19.43 -8.12 -11.94
N THR A 129 -18.31 -8.28 -12.64
CA THR A 129 -17.38 -7.19 -12.95
C THR A 129 -17.29 -6.96 -14.45
N ILE A 130 -17.43 -5.72 -14.90
CA ILE A 130 -17.19 -5.30 -16.29
C ILE A 130 -16.14 -4.18 -16.34
N PRO A 131 -15.33 -4.09 -17.41
CA PRO A 131 -14.34 -3.03 -17.52
C PRO A 131 -15.00 -1.67 -17.79
N ILE A 132 -14.47 -0.62 -17.16
CA ILE A 132 -14.87 0.78 -17.37
C ILE A 132 -14.31 1.29 -18.72
N SER A 133 -13.10 0.88 -19.06
CA SER A 133 -12.37 1.22 -20.30
C SER A 133 -11.76 -0.02 -20.92
N GLU A 134 -11.62 -0.01 -22.25
CA GLU A 134 -10.94 -1.09 -22.99
C GLU A 134 -9.45 -1.20 -22.65
N ASN A 135 -8.84 -0.11 -22.18
CA ASN A 135 -7.42 -0.05 -21.82
C ASN A 135 -7.25 0.49 -20.41
N MET A 136 -6.23 -0.02 -19.71
CA MET A 136 -5.75 0.53 -18.46
C MET A 136 -4.73 1.65 -18.71
N GLU A 137 -4.65 2.61 -17.80
CA GLU A 137 -3.59 3.62 -17.77
C GLU A 137 -2.27 3.01 -17.24
N ASP A 138 -1.13 3.61 -17.59
CA ASP A 138 0.19 3.16 -17.16
C ASP A 138 0.39 3.29 -15.64
N SER A 139 -0.33 4.21 -15.00
CA SER A 139 -0.38 4.35 -13.54
C SER A 139 -1.60 5.13 -13.08
N TYR A 140 -2.04 4.89 -11.84
CA TYR A 140 -3.12 5.63 -11.20
C TYR A 140 -2.65 6.21 -9.88
N THR A 141 -2.61 7.53 -9.74
CA THR A 141 -2.45 8.18 -8.43
C THR A 141 -3.82 8.31 -7.79
N LEU A 142 -4.03 7.73 -6.61
CA LEU A 142 -5.33 7.75 -5.95
C LEU A 142 -5.60 9.11 -5.30
N SER A 143 -6.82 9.64 -5.41
CA SER A 143 -7.22 10.90 -4.76
C SER A 143 -8.27 10.72 -3.69
N ALA A 144 -9.25 9.84 -3.90
CA ALA A 144 -10.33 9.65 -2.96
C ALA A 144 -10.94 8.26 -3.04
N LEU A 145 -11.33 7.73 -1.89
CA LEU A 145 -12.22 6.59 -1.76
C LEU A 145 -13.56 7.11 -1.23
N HIS A 146 -14.63 6.87 -1.97
CA HIS A 146 -15.99 7.06 -1.47
C HIS A 146 -16.57 5.70 -1.11
N LEU A 147 -17.26 5.63 0.02
CA LEU A 147 -18.05 4.47 0.41
C LEU A 147 -19.25 4.92 1.22
N THR A 148 -20.32 4.13 1.20
CA THR A 148 -21.47 4.31 2.08
C THR A 148 -21.40 3.31 3.22
N TYR A 149 -21.49 3.78 4.46
CA TYR A 149 -21.48 2.93 5.65
C TYR A 149 -22.56 3.40 6.62
N LYS A 150 -23.52 2.52 6.94
CA LYS A 150 -24.66 2.84 7.81
C LYS A 150 -25.46 4.06 7.32
N GLU A 151 -25.81 4.08 6.04
CA GLU A 151 -26.55 5.18 5.38
C GLU A 151 -25.78 6.53 5.31
N GLU A 152 -24.55 6.60 5.83
CA GLU A 152 -23.69 7.77 5.74
C GLU A 152 -22.70 7.62 4.58
N LYS A 153 -22.63 8.64 3.72
CA LYS A 153 -21.62 8.73 2.66
C LYS A 153 -20.32 9.25 3.26
N LEU A 154 -19.26 8.48 3.12
CA LEU A 154 -17.94 8.80 3.64
C LEU A 154 -16.97 9.01 2.49
N GLN A 155 -16.23 10.12 2.53
CA GLN A 155 -15.14 10.41 1.60
C GLN A 155 -13.81 10.35 2.33
N TYR A 156 -12.90 9.48 1.90
CA TYR A 156 -11.55 9.39 2.42
C TYR A 156 -10.58 10.06 1.45
N PRO A 157 -9.90 11.14 1.84
CA PRO A 157 -8.87 11.79 1.03
C PRO A 157 -7.61 10.90 0.97
N LEU A 158 -7.27 10.45 -0.23
CA LEU A 158 -6.13 9.58 -0.53
C LEU A 158 -5.00 10.32 -1.25
N GLU A 159 -5.07 11.65 -1.38
CA GLU A 159 -4.02 12.43 -2.04
C GLU A 159 -2.66 12.16 -1.40
N ASP A 160 -1.65 11.95 -2.25
CA ASP A 160 -0.28 11.66 -1.83
C ASP A 160 -0.17 10.44 -0.89
N THR A 161 -0.95 9.39 -1.15
CA THR A 161 -0.88 8.13 -0.38
C THR A 161 -0.40 6.96 -1.23
N ILE A 162 -1.11 6.67 -2.32
CA ILE A 162 -0.94 5.44 -3.08
C ILE A 162 -0.89 5.78 -4.57
N LYS A 163 0.11 5.21 -5.25
CA LYS A 163 0.16 5.16 -6.71
C LYS A 163 0.15 3.72 -7.19
N VAL A 164 -0.80 3.37 -8.04
CA VAL A 164 -0.93 2.02 -8.61
C VAL A 164 -0.18 1.96 -9.92
N PHE A 165 0.61 0.92 -10.14
CA PHE A 165 1.29 0.65 -11.42
C PHE A 165 0.79 -0.68 -11.98
N PRO A 166 -0.18 -0.65 -12.90
CA PRO A 166 -0.56 -1.82 -13.67
C PRO A 166 0.64 -2.36 -14.44
N TYR A 167 0.85 -3.66 -14.40
CA TYR A 167 1.83 -4.33 -15.24
C TYR A 167 1.24 -5.63 -15.77
N SER A 168 1.54 -5.91 -17.04
CA SER A 168 1.17 -7.19 -17.63
C SER A 168 2.20 -8.23 -17.21
N SER A 169 1.71 -9.25 -16.51
CA SER A 169 2.45 -10.49 -16.32
C SER A 169 2.34 -11.28 -17.61
N GLN A 170 3.30 -11.09 -18.51
CA GLN A 170 3.53 -12.14 -19.50
C GLN A 170 4.01 -13.35 -18.71
N ASN A 171 3.36 -14.51 -18.89
CA ASN A 171 3.82 -15.82 -18.39
C ASN A 171 5.15 -16.25 -19.04
N VAL A 172 6.10 -15.34 -19.19
CA VAL A 172 7.47 -15.65 -19.54
C VAL A 172 8.09 -16.14 -18.25
N ASP A 173 8.37 -17.44 -18.20
CA ASP A 173 9.24 -18.04 -17.18
C ASP A 173 10.40 -17.08 -16.95
N ASN A 174 10.47 -16.46 -15.77
CA ASN A 174 11.48 -15.46 -15.41
C ASN A 174 12.86 -16.01 -15.81
N PRO A 175 13.44 -15.56 -16.95
CA PRO A 175 14.45 -16.35 -17.65
C PRO A 175 15.79 -16.31 -16.91
N SER A 176 15.88 -15.49 -15.87
CA SER A 176 17.07 -15.23 -15.08
C SER A 176 16.70 -15.14 -13.59
N ASN A 177 17.62 -15.50 -12.70
CA ASN A 177 17.55 -15.22 -11.25
C ASN A 177 17.69 -13.70 -10.97
N SER A 178 17.07 -12.88 -11.82
CA SER A 178 17.06 -11.44 -11.75
C SER A 178 16.09 -10.99 -10.67
N GLY A 179 16.25 -9.76 -10.18
CA GLY A 179 15.36 -9.18 -9.18
C GLY A 179 16.12 -8.57 -8.01
N VAL A 180 15.38 -8.25 -6.96
CA VAL A 180 15.92 -7.64 -5.74
C VAL A 180 16.49 -8.74 -4.84
N GLU A 181 17.80 -8.75 -4.63
CA GLU A 181 18.47 -9.72 -3.74
C GLU A 181 18.56 -9.21 -2.29
N GLY A 182 18.43 -7.90 -2.08
CA GLY A 182 18.45 -7.34 -0.73
C GLY A 182 18.36 -5.81 -0.72
N TYR A 183 18.13 -5.27 0.48
CA TYR A 183 18.06 -3.83 0.70
C TYR A 183 18.71 -3.42 2.02
N VAL A 184 19.12 -2.16 2.08
CA VAL A 184 19.58 -1.49 3.31
C VAL A 184 18.95 -0.11 3.40
N THR A 185 18.47 0.25 4.59
CA THR A 185 18.04 1.62 4.89
C THR A 185 19.23 2.40 5.41
N LEU A 186 19.61 3.49 4.72
CA LEU A 186 20.62 4.41 5.20
C LEU A 186 20.03 5.40 6.19
N LEU A 187 20.68 5.56 7.33
CA LEU A 187 20.27 6.45 8.41
C LEU A 187 21.30 7.57 8.63
N ASP A 188 20.81 8.78 8.87
CA ASP A 188 21.59 9.89 9.40
C ASP A 188 20.93 10.40 10.69
N ASN A 189 21.62 10.30 11.81
CA ASN A 189 21.11 10.68 13.14
C ASN A 189 19.71 10.10 13.44
N ASN A 190 19.52 8.80 13.20
CA ASN A 190 18.25 8.06 13.31
C ASN A 190 17.13 8.50 12.36
N LYS A 191 17.41 9.37 11.39
CA LYS A 191 16.48 9.74 10.32
C LYS A 191 16.83 8.98 9.05
N VAL A 192 15.83 8.60 8.27
CA VAL A 192 16.05 7.92 6.99
C VAL A 192 16.64 8.92 5.97
N LYS A 193 17.84 8.59 5.45
CA LYS A 193 18.52 9.34 4.37
C LYS A 193 18.16 8.78 2.99
N GLY A 194 17.91 7.48 2.91
CA GLY A 194 17.63 6.81 1.64
C GLY A 194 17.69 5.30 1.75
N TYR A 195 17.53 4.63 0.62
CA TYR A 195 17.47 3.18 0.52
C TYR A 195 18.46 2.72 -0.54
N ILE A 196 19.23 1.69 -0.23
CA ILE A 196 20.09 1.00 -1.19
C ILE A 196 19.43 -0.33 -1.51
N LEU A 197 19.20 -0.60 -2.78
CA LEU A 197 18.69 -1.85 -3.30
C LEU A 197 19.79 -2.55 -4.09
N LYS A 198 19.94 -3.85 -3.84
CA LYS A 198 20.79 -4.71 -4.64
C LYS A 198 19.94 -5.45 -5.65
N LEU A 199 20.14 -5.12 -6.92
CA LEU A 199 19.57 -5.82 -8.06
C LEU A 199 20.55 -6.84 -8.60
N VAL A 200 20.00 -7.98 -9.01
CA VAL A 200 20.69 -9.01 -9.77
C VAL A 200 20.05 -9.09 -11.14
N GLY A 201 20.86 -9.32 -12.16
CA GLY A 201 20.40 -9.55 -13.52
C GLY A 201 21.45 -10.23 -14.37
N SER A 202 21.09 -10.60 -15.60
CA SER A 202 22.07 -11.09 -16.58
C SER A 202 22.85 -9.91 -17.18
N PRO A 203 24.16 -10.03 -17.40
CA PRO A 203 24.92 -9.01 -18.13
C PRO A 203 24.27 -8.72 -19.50
N ASN A 204 24.20 -7.44 -19.88
CA ASN A 204 23.55 -6.92 -21.08
C ASN A 204 22.03 -6.88 -21.09
N GLU A 205 21.32 -7.39 -20.08
CA GLU A 205 19.91 -7.03 -19.87
C GLU A 205 19.79 -5.52 -19.71
N ILE A 206 18.62 -4.98 -20.07
CA ILE A 206 18.32 -3.56 -20.01
C ILE A 206 17.28 -3.35 -18.92
N LEU A 207 17.62 -2.60 -17.88
CA LEU A 207 16.64 -2.06 -16.94
C LEU A 207 15.86 -0.95 -17.68
N ASN A 208 14.64 -1.24 -18.09
CA ASN A 208 13.82 -0.35 -18.90
C ASN A 208 13.07 0.67 -18.04
N GLY A 209 12.57 0.25 -16.88
CA GLY A 209 11.76 1.09 -16.00
C GLY A 209 11.84 0.66 -14.53
N ILE A 210 11.49 1.58 -13.63
CA ILE A 210 11.37 1.34 -12.19
C ILE A 210 9.95 1.75 -11.77
N LEU A 211 9.12 0.76 -11.45
CA LEU A 211 7.78 0.94 -10.89
C LEU A 211 7.91 1.18 -9.39
N PHE A 212 8.30 2.40 -9.03
CA PHE A 212 8.45 2.82 -7.65
C PHE A 212 8.04 4.27 -7.49
N TRP A 213 7.29 4.54 -6.45
CA TRP A 213 6.86 5.89 -6.12
C TRP A 213 6.69 6.02 -4.62
N LEU A 214 6.95 7.21 -4.09
CA LEU A 214 6.63 7.64 -2.74
C LEU A 214 5.97 9.02 -2.81
N PRO A 215 5.09 9.35 -1.85
CA PRO A 215 4.55 10.70 -1.71
C PRO A 215 5.67 11.75 -1.71
N GLY A 216 5.57 12.74 -2.60
CA GLY A 216 6.61 13.76 -2.80
C GLY A 216 7.72 13.42 -3.81
N MET A 217 7.62 12.31 -4.54
CA MET A 217 8.46 12.06 -5.71
C MET A 217 7.91 12.77 -6.95
N SER A 218 8.78 13.48 -7.66
CA SER A 218 8.51 14.03 -9.00
C SER A 218 8.51 12.94 -10.07
N GLU A 219 7.98 13.24 -11.26
CA GLU A 219 7.99 12.32 -12.41
C GLU A 219 9.41 11.95 -12.83
N ASP A 220 10.33 12.91 -12.81
CA ASP A 220 11.74 12.76 -13.21
C ASP A 220 12.65 12.31 -12.05
N TYR A 221 12.07 11.83 -10.93
CA TYR A 221 12.85 11.53 -9.72
C TYR A 221 13.95 10.50 -9.97
N MET A 222 13.71 9.51 -10.83
CA MET A 222 14.69 8.45 -11.11
C MET A 222 15.96 9.01 -11.75
N GLU A 223 15.83 9.87 -12.75
CA GLU A 223 16.94 10.47 -13.50
C GLU A 223 17.63 11.58 -12.70
N GLN A 224 16.89 12.31 -11.85
CA GLN A 224 17.43 13.44 -11.08
C GLN A 224 18.16 13.02 -9.81
N HIS A 225 17.71 11.94 -9.16
CA HIS A 225 18.12 11.64 -7.79
C HIS A 225 18.69 10.25 -7.59
N VAL A 226 18.27 9.24 -8.37
CA VAL A 226 18.72 7.87 -8.13
C VAL A 226 20.15 7.70 -8.63
N LEU A 227 20.98 7.12 -7.77
CA LEU A 227 22.37 6.81 -8.11
C LEU A 227 22.55 5.31 -8.34
N VAL A 228 23.48 4.96 -9.21
CA VAL A 228 23.78 3.61 -9.65
C VAL A 228 25.26 3.28 -9.43
N SER A 229 25.58 2.09 -8.91
CA SER A 229 26.95 1.65 -8.69
C SER A 229 27.14 0.15 -8.94
N TYR A 230 28.29 -0.19 -9.52
CA TYR A 230 28.75 -1.56 -9.76
C TYR A 230 29.97 -1.95 -8.91
N GLU A 231 30.55 -0.98 -8.19
CA GLU A 231 31.84 -1.15 -7.51
C GLU A 231 31.68 -1.66 -6.08
N ASP A 232 30.61 -1.24 -5.40
CA ASP A 232 30.36 -1.56 -4.01
C ASP A 232 29.50 -2.82 -3.83
N SER A 233 29.62 -3.45 -2.66
CA SER A 233 28.70 -4.48 -2.19
C SER A 233 27.71 -3.90 -1.16
N LEU A 234 26.50 -4.47 -1.10
CA LEU A 234 25.48 -4.08 -0.11
C LEU A 234 26.00 -4.19 1.33
N ASP A 235 26.85 -5.18 1.62
CA ASP A 235 27.42 -5.43 2.95
C ASP A 235 28.27 -4.26 3.47
N SER A 236 28.85 -3.47 2.56
CA SER A 236 29.65 -2.29 2.90
C SER A 236 28.82 -1.19 3.57
N TYR A 237 27.49 -1.27 3.47
CA TYR A 237 26.54 -0.29 4.03
C TYR A 237 25.79 -0.80 5.26
N LEU A 238 25.97 -2.07 5.64
CA LEU A 238 25.31 -2.65 6.81
C LEU A 238 25.92 -2.17 8.14
N ASN A 239 27.23 -1.88 8.15
CA ASN A 239 27.99 -1.60 9.38
C ASN A 239 28.70 -0.24 9.38
N ASP A 240 28.87 0.41 8.23
CA ASP A 240 29.58 1.67 8.10
C ASP A 240 28.63 2.84 7.77
N LYS A 241 28.94 4.03 8.32
CA LYS A 241 28.32 5.31 7.95
C LYS A 241 28.84 5.82 6.59
N LYS A 242 29.07 4.91 5.64
CA LYS A 242 29.62 5.24 4.33
C LYS A 242 28.56 5.98 3.51
N GLU A 243 28.95 7.07 2.86
CA GLU A 243 28.08 7.70 1.86
C GLU A 243 28.06 6.86 0.58
N PHE A 244 26.89 6.76 -0.05
CA PHE A 244 26.77 6.04 -1.31
C PHE A 244 27.48 6.82 -2.42
N SER A 245 28.37 6.16 -3.15
CA SER A 245 29.09 6.72 -4.29
C SER A 245 28.66 5.98 -5.56
N GLY A 246 28.08 6.72 -6.50
CA GLY A 246 27.58 6.18 -7.77
C GLY A 246 27.38 7.28 -8.81
N GLU A 247 27.06 6.86 -10.02
CA GLU A 247 26.71 7.76 -11.13
C GLU A 247 25.19 8.00 -11.13
N PRO A 248 24.67 9.12 -11.66
CA PRO A 248 23.23 9.27 -11.89
C PRO A 248 22.67 8.14 -12.77
N LEU A 249 21.52 7.60 -12.39
CA LEU A 249 20.82 6.61 -13.21
C LEU A 249 20.29 7.27 -14.48
N THR A 250 20.37 6.57 -15.60
CA THR A 250 19.71 6.96 -16.85
C THR A 250 18.95 5.75 -17.40
N LEU A 251 17.63 5.87 -17.50
CA LEU A 251 16.79 4.83 -18.08
C LEU A 251 16.60 5.08 -19.60
N PRO A 252 16.57 4.02 -20.42
CA PRO A 252 16.86 2.62 -20.08
C PRO A 252 18.36 2.39 -19.79
N HIS A 253 18.67 1.58 -18.76
CA HIS A 253 20.03 1.34 -18.27
C HIS A 253 20.53 -0.08 -18.60
N ARG A 254 21.62 -0.21 -19.36
CA ARG A 254 22.20 -1.53 -19.68
C ARG A 254 23.05 -2.06 -18.53
N LEU A 255 22.77 -3.27 -18.06
CA LEU A 255 23.55 -3.94 -17.02
C LEU A 255 24.98 -4.25 -17.48
N LYS A 256 25.97 -3.61 -16.84
CA LYS A 256 27.40 -3.84 -17.09
C LYS A 256 27.92 -5.13 -16.44
N SER A 257 27.27 -5.58 -15.36
CA SER A 257 27.61 -6.79 -14.61
C SER A 257 26.33 -7.46 -14.10
N SER A 258 26.46 -8.62 -13.46
CA SER A 258 25.32 -9.35 -12.92
C SER A 258 24.74 -8.76 -11.64
N LYS A 259 25.39 -7.75 -11.04
CA LYS A 259 24.97 -7.13 -9.79
C LYS A 259 25.03 -5.61 -9.91
N LEU A 260 23.99 -4.96 -9.41
CA LEU A 260 23.85 -3.51 -9.44
C LEU A 260 23.34 -3.02 -8.09
N LEU A 261 23.92 -1.93 -7.57
CA LEU A 261 23.35 -1.19 -6.46
C LEU A 261 22.63 0.06 -6.99
N LEU A 262 21.40 0.26 -6.53
CA LEU A 262 20.63 1.47 -6.75
C LEU A 262 20.41 2.19 -5.41
N TYR A 263 20.66 3.49 -5.37
CA TYR A 263 20.42 4.32 -4.19
C TYR A 263 19.29 5.32 -4.46
N PHE A 264 18.25 5.23 -3.64
CA PHE A 264 17.06 6.07 -3.66
C PHE A 264 17.13 7.06 -2.49
N PRO A 265 17.57 8.32 -2.70
CA PRO A 265 17.66 9.30 -1.63
C PRO A 265 16.27 9.80 -1.21
N VAL A 266 16.04 9.93 0.10
CA VAL A 266 14.83 10.57 0.61
C VAL A 266 15.03 12.09 0.61
N THR A 267 14.36 12.77 -0.33
CA THR A 267 14.31 14.23 -0.44
C THR A 267 13.48 14.87 0.67
N GLU A 268 13.58 16.18 0.86
CA GLU A 268 12.74 16.90 1.84
C GLU A 268 11.25 16.81 1.47
N GLU A 269 10.90 16.88 0.19
CA GLU A 269 9.53 16.72 -0.29
C GLU A 269 8.96 15.34 0.08
N ILE A 270 9.75 14.26 -0.05
CA ILE A 270 9.34 12.94 0.39
C ILE A 270 9.11 12.90 1.90
N LYS A 271 9.98 13.53 2.69
CA LYS A 271 9.84 13.57 4.16
C LYS A 271 8.58 14.31 4.59
N GLU A 272 8.27 15.43 3.94
CA GLU A 272 7.12 16.26 4.27
C GLU A 272 5.80 15.55 3.95
N ASN A 273 5.69 14.94 2.77
CA ASN A 273 4.46 14.30 2.31
C ASN A 273 4.25 12.90 2.93
N SER A 274 5.32 12.13 3.15
CA SER A 274 5.24 10.77 3.72
C SER A 274 5.20 10.73 5.26
N LYS A 275 5.36 11.87 5.95
CA LYS A 275 5.64 11.99 7.40
C LYS A 275 4.80 11.11 8.33
N ASN A 276 3.51 10.93 8.00
CA ASN A 276 2.55 10.21 8.83
C ASN A 276 2.14 8.87 8.22
N SER A 277 2.67 8.51 7.06
CA SER A 277 2.31 7.30 6.33
C SER A 277 3.13 6.09 6.80
N ILE A 278 2.53 4.91 6.75
CA ILE A 278 3.28 3.66 6.70
C ILE A 278 3.86 3.56 5.30
N VAL A 279 5.18 3.66 5.18
CA VAL A 279 5.85 3.72 3.88
C VAL A 279 6.20 2.32 3.43
N HIS A 280 5.62 1.86 2.33
CA HIS A 280 5.94 0.54 1.76
C HIS A 280 6.89 0.73 0.58
N ILE A 281 8.06 0.11 0.68
CA ILE A 281 9.07 0.18 -0.37
C ILE A 281 9.07 -1.15 -1.09
N MET A 282 8.22 -1.22 -2.10
CA MET A 282 8.06 -2.38 -2.96
C MET A 282 8.31 -1.96 -4.42
N PRO A 283 9.55 -1.63 -4.78
CA PRO A 283 9.90 -1.28 -6.14
C PRO A 283 9.86 -2.54 -7.01
N TYR A 284 9.28 -2.40 -8.20
CA TYR A 284 9.33 -3.41 -9.25
C TYR A 284 10.17 -2.86 -10.39
N PHE A 285 10.90 -3.75 -11.05
CA PHE A 285 11.86 -3.40 -12.07
C PHE A 285 11.42 -4.04 -13.38
N GLU A 286 11.22 -3.22 -14.39
CA GLU A 286 10.92 -3.68 -15.73
C GLU A 286 12.24 -3.90 -16.47
N PHE A 287 12.48 -5.14 -16.87
CA PHE A 287 13.67 -5.54 -17.60
C PHE A 287 13.31 -5.93 -19.03
N LYS A 288 14.24 -5.65 -19.93
CA LYS A 288 14.23 -6.12 -21.31
C LYS A 288 15.41 -7.03 -21.56
N THR A 289 15.12 -8.26 -21.98
CA THR A 289 16.11 -9.27 -22.35
C THR A 289 16.87 -8.89 -23.63
N GLY A 290 17.95 -9.63 -23.92
CA GLY A 290 18.76 -9.41 -25.14
C GLY A 290 18.02 -9.69 -26.46
N ASP A 291 16.98 -10.53 -26.44
CA ASP A 291 16.06 -10.81 -27.56
C ASP A 291 14.85 -9.86 -27.59
N GLY A 292 14.74 -8.94 -26.63
CA GLY A 292 13.78 -7.84 -26.64
C GLY A 292 12.46 -8.12 -25.93
N GLN A 293 12.35 -9.22 -25.20
CA GLN A 293 11.18 -9.54 -24.37
C GLN A 293 11.20 -8.69 -23.09
N LEU A 294 10.04 -8.20 -22.67
CA LEU A 294 9.86 -7.46 -21.43
C LEU A 294 9.38 -8.39 -20.33
N TYR A 295 9.92 -8.23 -19.13
CA TYR A 295 9.43 -8.89 -17.93
C TYR A 295 9.58 -7.95 -16.74
N VAL A 296 8.66 -8.07 -15.79
CA VAL A 296 8.69 -7.30 -14.55
C VAL A 296 9.12 -8.23 -13.44
N ASN A 297 10.05 -7.76 -12.61
CA ASN A 297 10.56 -8.54 -11.49
C ASN A 297 10.78 -7.63 -10.28
N GLY A 298 10.37 -8.11 -9.12
CA GLY A 298 10.45 -7.38 -7.87
C GLY A 298 9.74 -8.10 -6.73
N GLY A 299 9.72 -7.43 -5.58
CA GLY A 299 8.93 -7.80 -4.41
C GLY A 299 9.61 -8.77 -3.43
N THR A 300 10.30 -8.24 -2.42
CA THR A 300 10.08 -8.67 -1.02
C THR A 300 10.36 -7.51 -0.05
N GLY A 301 9.46 -7.36 0.94
CA GLY A 301 9.70 -6.59 2.17
C GLY A 301 9.07 -5.19 2.22
N GLY A 302 8.25 -4.95 3.25
CA GLY A 302 7.92 -3.59 3.68
C GLY A 302 9.05 -3.05 4.54
N ILE A 303 9.50 -1.83 4.26
CA ILE A 303 10.29 -1.08 5.23
C ILE A 303 9.26 -0.54 6.24
N GLY A 304 9.46 -0.80 7.53
CA GLY A 304 8.56 -0.30 8.56
C GLY A 304 8.37 1.23 8.48
N PRO A 305 7.47 1.80 9.30
CA PRO A 305 7.06 3.20 9.19
C PRO A 305 8.25 4.16 9.07
N PHE A 306 8.11 5.19 8.24
CA PHE A 306 9.12 6.24 8.02
C PHE A 306 9.59 6.88 9.34
N ILE A 307 8.71 6.87 10.35
CA ILE A 307 8.98 7.22 11.74
C ILE A 307 8.53 6.07 12.66
N LYS A 308 9.49 5.38 13.29
CA LYS A 308 9.24 4.16 14.10
C LYS A 308 8.47 4.36 15.41
N ASP A 309 8.37 5.59 15.92
CA ASP A 309 7.79 5.89 17.24
C ASP A 309 6.28 6.23 17.19
N ARG A 310 5.63 6.05 16.04
CA ARG A 310 4.23 6.43 15.83
C ARG A 310 3.28 5.32 16.28
N LYS A 311 2.13 5.71 16.82
CA LYS A 311 1.05 4.77 17.15
C LYS A 311 0.17 4.55 15.92
N TRP A 312 -0.49 3.39 15.82
CA TRP A 312 -1.30 3.00 14.66
C TRP A 312 -2.40 4.02 14.31
N GLU A 313 -2.93 4.76 15.28
CA GLU A 313 -3.99 5.75 15.06
C GLU A 313 -3.51 7.00 14.31
N GLN A 314 -2.20 7.17 14.21
CA GLN A 314 -1.56 8.22 13.42
C GLN A 314 -1.37 7.80 11.95
N HIS A 315 -1.67 6.54 11.65
CA HIS A 315 -1.60 5.92 10.33
C HIS A 315 -2.99 5.67 9.75
N VAL A 316 -3.98 6.48 10.12
CA VAL A 316 -5.33 6.37 9.56
C VAL A 316 -5.72 7.65 8.83
N ILE A 317 -6.47 7.48 7.76
CA ILE A 317 -7.17 8.52 7.04
C ILE A 317 -8.60 8.54 7.59
N LYS A 318 -9.03 9.71 8.05
CA LYS A 318 -10.40 9.92 8.53
C LYS A 318 -11.27 10.39 7.38
N PRO A 319 -12.57 10.03 7.37
CA PRO A 319 -13.47 10.59 6.39
C PRO A 319 -13.63 12.10 6.62
N ILE A 320 -13.89 12.83 5.53
CA ILE A 320 -14.32 14.22 5.54
C ILE A 320 -15.83 14.30 5.26
N ASP A 321 -16.48 15.28 5.90
CA ASP A 321 -17.90 15.59 5.72
C ASP A 321 -18.16 16.40 4.44
#